data_AF-A0A661CGW5-F1
#
_entry.id   AF-A0A661CGW5-F1
#
_cell.length_a   1.000
_cell.length_b   1.000
_cell.length_c   1.000
_cell.angle_alpha   90.00
_cell.angle_beta   90.00
_cell.angle_gamma   90.00
#
_symmetry.space_group_name_H-M   'P 1'
#
loop_
_entity.id
_entity.type
_entity.pdbx_description
1 polymer ?
#
loop_
_entity_poly.entity_id
_entity_poly.type
_entity_poly.pdbx_seq_one_letter_code
_entity_poly.pdbx_strand_id
1 'polypeptide(L)'
;MTTKVCKLAHCDEKHHCKEYCHLHYKRHRAGVDLYKPKQIKDPGRGCSVKGCKHKHSAKGMCQLHWSRVKTGTPLLQEVQEKNGKRGCRIKGCTTKHHSHGYCAPHDQRMSRISTKRKLVEQFGGKCTDCKLEFPFYIFDFDNVLDAPGHVSIGKLLDRRVNYAVLQEELKRCELVCANCHRTRTYSRYPELLEDEK
;
A
#
# COMPACT_ATOMS: atom_id res chain seq x y z
N MET A 1 -9.20 20.59 -44.31
CA MET A 1 -8.16 21.11 -43.39
C MET A 1 -6.81 20.59 -43.86
N THR A 2 -5.89 21.47 -44.30
CA THR A 2 -4.57 21.07 -44.80
C THR A 2 -3.65 20.71 -43.63
N THR A 3 -3.29 19.43 -43.50
CA THR A 3 -2.29 19.01 -42.51
C THR A 3 -0.92 19.53 -42.92
N LYS A 4 -0.32 20.41 -42.11
CA LYS A 4 1.06 20.85 -42.31
C LYS A 4 1.99 19.65 -42.13
N VAL A 5 3.00 19.55 -42.98
CA VAL A 5 4.07 18.53 -42.91
C VAL A 5 5.36 19.15 -42.35
N CYS A 6 6.34 18.31 -42.03
CA CYS A 6 7.64 18.73 -41.53
C CYS A 6 8.40 19.60 -42.54
N LYS A 7 9.16 20.60 -42.04
CA LYS A 7 10.00 21.52 -42.84
C LYS A 7 11.18 20.87 -43.57
N LEU A 8 11.63 19.69 -43.14
CA LEU A 8 12.81 19.07 -43.74
C LEU A 8 12.46 18.42 -45.08
N ALA A 9 13.30 18.65 -46.08
CA ALA A 9 13.22 17.98 -47.37
C ALA A 9 13.25 16.45 -47.16
N HIS A 10 12.36 15.73 -47.84
CA HIS A 10 12.21 14.27 -47.75
C HIS A 10 11.66 13.76 -46.41
N CYS A 11 10.81 14.54 -45.72
CA CYS A 11 10.12 14.14 -44.51
C CYS A 11 8.62 14.45 -44.57
N ASP A 12 7.81 13.46 -44.94
CA ASP A 12 6.35 13.59 -45.07
C ASP A 12 5.58 13.45 -43.74
N GLU A 13 6.31 13.40 -42.62
CA GLU A 13 5.73 13.29 -41.28
C GLU A 13 4.95 14.55 -40.89
N LYS A 14 3.87 14.34 -40.12
CA LYS A 14 2.98 15.41 -39.67
C LYS A 14 3.74 16.45 -38.85
N HIS A 15 3.47 17.73 -39.15
CA HIS A 15 3.94 18.87 -38.36
C HIS A 15 3.49 18.76 -36.91
N HIS A 16 4.41 19.02 -35.98
CA HIS A 16 4.14 19.05 -34.55
C HIS A 16 4.31 20.46 -33.99
N CYS A 17 5.51 21.05 -34.08
CA CYS A 17 5.77 22.42 -33.63
C CYS A 17 7.10 22.96 -34.20
N LYS A 18 7.26 24.30 -34.19
CA LYS A 18 8.39 25.02 -34.83
C LYS A 18 8.69 24.51 -36.25
N GLU A 19 7.64 24.29 -37.02
CA GLU A 19 7.70 23.75 -38.40
C GLU A 19 8.30 22.32 -38.53
N TYR A 20 8.65 21.66 -37.43
CA TYR A 20 9.19 20.29 -37.45
C TYR A 20 8.16 19.25 -36.99
N CYS A 21 8.34 18.00 -37.43
CA CYS A 21 7.66 16.85 -36.82
C CYS A 21 8.20 16.60 -35.40
N HIS A 22 7.52 15.76 -34.61
CA HIS A 22 7.90 15.50 -33.22
C HIS A 22 9.35 14.99 -33.07
N LEU A 23 9.83 14.15 -34.00
CA LEU A 23 11.21 13.63 -34.00
C LEU A 23 12.23 14.73 -34.31
N HIS A 24 12.01 15.52 -35.36
CA HIS A 24 12.94 16.57 -35.78
C HIS A 24 12.97 17.74 -34.80
N TYR A 25 11.83 18.10 -34.20
CA TYR A 25 11.82 19.08 -33.12
C TYR A 25 12.66 18.62 -31.91
N LYS A 26 12.55 17.34 -31.53
CA LYS A 26 13.36 16.77 -30.44
C LYS A 26 14.85 16.79 -30.76
N ARG A 27 15.25 16.48 -32.00
CA ARG A 27 16.64 16.56 -32.46
C ARG A 27 17.17 18.00 -32.47
N HIS A 28 16.39 18.93 -33.03
CA HIS A 28 16.69 20.36 -33.04
C HIS A 28 16.91 20.91 -31.62
N ARG A 29 16.04 20.54 -30.66
CA ARG A 29 16.18 20.95 -29.26
C ARG A 29 17.41 20.34 -28.59
N ALA A 30 17.81 19.14 -28.98
CA ALA A 30 18.95 18.43 -28.41
C ALA A 30 20.29 18.77 -29.08
N GLY A 31 20.32 19.65 -30.09
CA GLY A 31 21.52 19.95 -30.87
C GLY A 31 22.06 18.75 -31.67
N VAL A 32 21.19 17.78 -31.97
CA VAL A 32 21.55 16.55 -32.70
C VAL A 32 21.22 16.75 -34.18
N ASP A 33 22.06 16.20 -35.05
CA ASP A 33 21.83 16.14 -36.50
C ASP A 33 20.38 15.71 -36.84
N LEU A 34 19.71 16.57 -37.61
CA LEU A 34 18.32 16.40 -38.01
C LEU A 34 18.14 15.25 -38.99
N TYR A 35 19.11 15.02 -39.88
CA TYR A 35 19.08 13.98 -40.92
C TYR A 35 19.55 12.62 -40.42
N LYS A 36 20.00 12.53 -39.16
CA LYS A 36 20.42 11.27 -38.55
C LYS A 36 19.35 10.19 -38.79
N PRO A 37 19.69 9.03 -39.38
CA PRO A 37 18.72 7.98 -39.63
C PRO A 37 17.97 7.60 -38.35
N LYS A 38 16.65 7.41 -38.46
CA LYS A 38 15.86 6.90 -37.33
C LYS A 38 16.39 5.53 -36.98
N GLN A 39 16.95 5.38 -35.78
CA GLN A 39 17.34 4.06 -35.29
C GLN A 39 16.09 3.18 -35.23
N ILE A 40 16.04 2.18 -36.11
CA ILE A 40 15.08 1.10 -36.02
C ILE A 40 15.51 0.31 -34.79
N LYS A 41 14.71 0.38 -33.71
CA LYS A 41 14.95 -0.47 -32.56
C LYS A 41 14.81 -1.91 -33.02
N ASP A 42 15.86 -2.72 -32.84
CA ASP A 42 15.82 -4.17 -33.06
C ASP A 42 14.52 -4.71 -32.41
N PRO A 43 13.64 -5.41 -33.16
CA PRO A 43 12.48 -6.08 -32.59
C PRO A 43 12.98 -7.13 -31.58
N GLY A 44 13.20 -6.66 -30.35
CA GLY A 44 14.10 -7.30 -29.39
C GLY A 44 14.00 -8.81 -29.36
N ARG A 45 15.15 -9.48 -29.54
CA ARG A 45 15.30 -10.95 -29.52
C ARG A 45 14.40 -11.55 -28.43
N GLY A 46 13.69 -12.62 -28.75
CA GLY A 46 12.88 -13.33 -27.78
C GLY A 46 13.72 -13.80 -26.58
N CYS A 47 13.05 -14.11 -25.48
CA CYS A 47 13.69 -14.75 -24.34
C CYS A 47 14.33 -16.09 -24.75
N SER A 48 15.53 -16.37 -24.23
CA SER A 48 16.26 -17.63 -24.47
C SER A 48 15.63 -18.88 -23.84
N VAL A 49 14.58 -18.74 -23.03
CA VAL A 49 13.91 -19.87 -22.37
C VAL A 49 12.93 -20.51 -23.36
N LYS A 50 13.07 -21.82 -23.60
CA LYS A 50 12.24 -22.61 -24.52
C LYS A 50 10.75 -22.38 -24.24
N GLY A 51 9.99 -21.96 -25.26
CA GLY A 51 8.55 -21.66 -25.14
C GLY A 51 8.19 -20.26 -24.66
N CYS A 52 9.17 -19.42 -24.28
CA CYS A 52 8.91 -18.06 -23.82
C CYS A 52 8.86 -17.06 -24.99
N LYS A 53 7.69 -16.46 -25.23
CA LYS A 53 7.48 -15.46 -26.30
C LYS A 53 7.74 -14.01 -25.85
N HIS A 54 8.18 -13.80 -24.61
CA HIS A 54 8.43 -12.45 -24.09
C HIS A 54 9.73 -11.86 -24.64
N LYS A 55 9.76 -10.53 -24.81
CA LYS A 55 10.94 -9.79 -25.24
C LYS A 55 12.07 -9.94 -24.22
N HIS A 56 13.32 -10.08 -24.69
CA HIS A 56 14.46 -10.02 -23.79
C HIS A 56 14.56 -8.63 -23.14
N SER A 57 14.96 -8.61 -21.87
CA SER A 57 15.20 -7.39 -21.11
C SER A 57 16.68 -7.26 -20.70
N ALA A 58 17.35 -8.38 -20.41
CA ALA A 58 18.76 -8.42 -20.05
C ALA A 58 19.32 -9.83 -20.26
N LYS A 59 20.60 -9.95 -20.66
CA LYS A 59 21.31 -11.24 -20.82
C LYS A 59 20.53 -12.29 -21.64
N GLY A 60 19.84 -11.84 -22.70
CA GLY A 60 19.06 -12.71 -23.58
C GLY A 60 17.78 -13.28 -22.95
N MET A 61 17.42 -12.89 -21.73
CA MET A 61 16.23 -13.37 -21.01
C MET A 61 15.21 -12.25 -20.82
N CYS A 62 13.92 -12.62 -20.72
CA CYS A 62 12.88 -11.67 -20.31
C CYS A 62 13.07 -11.25 -18.84
N GLN A 63 12.44 -10.15 -18.43
CA GLN A 63 12.56 -9.61 -17.07
C GLN A 63 12.25 -10.67 -15.98
N LEU A 64 11.23 -11.51 -16.20
CA LEU A 64 10.85 -12.58 -15.28
C LEU A 64 11.95 -13.66 -15.17
N HIS A 65 12.43 -14.18 -16.30
CA HIS A 65 13.46 -15.22 -16.30
C HIS A 65 14.80 -14.72 -15.76
N TRP A 66 15.18 -13.48 -16.08
CA TRP A 66 16.37 -12.86 -15.48
C TRP A 66 16.24 -12.73 -13.95
N SER A 67 15.04 -12.36 -13.45
CA SER A 67 14.78 -12.33 -12.01
C SER A 67 14.91 -13.72 -11.38
N ARG A 68 14.39 -14.76 -12.04
CA ARG A 68 14.46 -16.15 -11.56
C ARG A 68 15.90 -16.66 -11.46
N VAL A 69 16.75 -16.35 -12.44
CA VAL A 69 18.20 -16.65 -12.37
C VAL A 69 18.82 -15.96 -11.15
N LYS A 70 18.48 -14.69 -10.91
CA LYS A 70 19.02 -13.93 -9.77
C LYS A 70 18.58 -14.49 -8.41
N THR A 71 17.37 -15.04 -8.33
CA THR A 71 16.79 -15.57 -7.08
C THR A 71 16.96 -17.09 -6.92
N GLY A 72 17.61 -17.78 -7.85
CA GLY A 72 17.76 -19.25 -7.82
C GLY A 72 16.44 -20.00 -8.05
N THR A 73 15.43 -19.36 -8.64
CA THR A 73 14.11 -19.96 -8.91
C THR A 73 14.12 -20.70 -10.25
N PRO A 74 13.50 -21.89 -10.37
CA PRO A 74 13.50 -22.66 -11.63
C PRO A 74 12.90 -21.89 -12.82
N LEU A 75 13.56 -21.95 -13.98
CA LEU A 75 13.18 -21.18 -15.18
C LEU A 75 11.88 -21.66 -15.83
N LEU A 76 11.66 -22.97 -15.84
CA LEU A 76 10.47 -23.60 -16.44
C LEU A 76 9.29 -23.67 -15.48
N GLN A 77 9.36 -23.03 -14.31
CA GLN A 77 8.22 -22.96 -13.41
C GLN A 77 7.08 -22.19 -14.08
N GLU A 78 5.88 -22.75 -14.10
CA GLU A 78 4.71 -22.08 -14.65
C GLU A 78 4.53 -20.70 -14.00
N VAL A 79 4.19 -19.70 -14.81
CA VAL A 79 3.84 -18.38 -14.29
C VAL A 79 2.48 -18.56 -13.62
N GLN A 80 2.45 -18.53 -12.28
CA GLN A 80 1.18 -18.44 -11.58
C GLN A 80 0.42 -17.24 -12.15
N GLU A 81 -0.77 -17.48 -12.70
CA GLU A 81 -1.64 -16.41 -13.15
C GLU A 81 -1.72 -15.38 -12.02
N LYS A 82 -1.28 -14.15 -12.28
CA LYS A 82 -1.55 -13.05 -11.35
C LYS A 82 -3.06 -12.95 -11.31
N ASN A 83 -3.67 -13.50 -10.27
CA ASN A 83 -5.10 -13.40 -10.02
C ASN A 83 -5.46 -11.90 -10.04
N GLY A 84 -5.90 -11.42 -11.20
CA GLY A 84 -6.47 -10.10 -11.38
C GLY A 84 -7.54 -9.94 -10.30
N LYS A 85 -7.51 -8.81 -9.61
CA LYS A 85 -8.15 -8.58 -8.32
C LYS A 85 -9.56 -9.17 -8.22
N ARG A 86 -9.69 -10.41 -7.75
CA ARG A 86 -10.98 -11.01 -7.36
C ARG A 86 -11.51 -10.23 -6.16
N GLY A 87 -12.84 -10.11 -6.05
CA GLY A 87 -13.53 -9.23 -5.10
C GLY A 87 -13.16 -9.47 -3.63
N CYS A 88 -13.62 -8.57 -2.76
CA CYS A 88 -13.40 -8.70 -1.33
C CYS A 88 -13.94 -10.04 -0.78
N ARG A 89 -13.17 -10.70 0.10
CA ARG A 89 -13.52 -11.98 0.74
C ARG A 89 -14.76 -11.90 1.64
N ILE A 90 -15.14 -10.72 2.08
CA ILE A 90 -16.34 -10.50 2.90
C ILE A 90 -17.60 -10.78 2.07
N LYS A 91 -18.43 -11.72 2.52
CA LYS A 91 -19.72 -12.03 1.90
C LYS A 91 -20.55 -10.75 1.75
N GLY A 92 -21.11 -10.53 0.55
CA GLY A 92 -21.88 -9.33 0.22
C GLY A 92 -21.05 -8.08 -0.10
N CYS A 93 -19.72 -8.15 -0.05
CA CYS A 93 -18.86 -7.03 -0.44
C CYS A 93 -18.43 -7.16 -1.91
N THR A 94 -19.02 -6.36 -2.79
CA THR A 94 -18.75 -6.36 -4.24
C THR A 94 -17.54 -5.52 -4.65
N THR A 95 -16.91 -4.83 -3.69
CA THR A 95 -15.78 -3.95 -3.97
C THR A 95 -14.52 -4.71 -4.37
N LYS A 96 -13.68 -4.06 -5.19
CA LYS A 96 -12.39 -4.60 -5.63
C LYS A 96 -11.46 -4.81 -4.42
N HIS A 97 -10.77 -5.94 -4.37
CA HIS A 97 -9.78 -6.13 -3.31
C HIS A 97 -8.59 -5.17 -3.51
N HIS A 98 -8.02 -4.75 -2.39
CA HIS A 98 -6.83 -3.91 -2.31
C HIS A 98 -5.60 -4.75 -1.94
N SER A 99 -5.68 -5.51 -0.84
CA SER A 99 -4.61 -6.34 -0.28
C SER A 99 -5.20 -7.51 0.52
N HIS A 100 -4.46 -8.60 0.68
CA HIS A 100 -4.86 -9.79 1.48
C HIS A 100 -6.25 -10.38 1.16
N GLY A 101 -6.79 -10.13 -0.03
CA GLY A 101 -8.14 -10.53 -0.41
C GLY A 101 -9.28 -9.67 0.17
N TYR A 102 -8.98 -8.52 0.78
CA TYR A 102 -9.96 -7.57 1.30
C TYR A 102 -9.92 -6.24 0.53
N CYS A 103 -11.04 -5.53 0.45
CA CYS A 103 -11.05 -4.13 0.02
C CYS A 103 -10.37 -3.24 1.06
N ALA A 104 -9.96 -2.03 0.70
CA ALA A 104 -9.19 -1.16 1.61
C ALA A 104 -9.84 -0.95 2.99
N PRO A 105 -11.17 -0.71 3.11
CA PRO A 105 -11.83 -0.61 4.41
C PRO A 105 -11.81 -1.92 5.21
N HIS A 106 -12.06 -3.06 4.55
CA HIS A 106 -12.04 -4.36 5.23
C HIS A 106 -10.63 -4.78 5.62
N ASP A 107 -9.61 -4.50 4.80
CA ASP A 107 -8.22 -4.73 5.15
C ASP A 107 -7.80 -3.89 6.39
N GLN A 108 -8.30 -2.64 6.50
CA GLN A 108 -8.05 -1.79 7.66
C GLN A 108 -8.71 -2.36 8.92
N ARG A 109 -9.98 -2.76 8.81
CA ARG A 109 -10.69 -3.39 9.93
C ARG A 109 -10.01 -4.69 10.38
N MET A 110 -9.57 -5.54 9.44
CA MET A 110 -8.85 -6.77 9.75
C MET A 110 -7.48 -6.50 10.39
N SER A 111 -6.76 -5.49 9.91
CA SER A 111 -5.48 -5.05 10.49
C SER A 111 -5.67 -4.53 11.92
N ARG A 112 -6.72 -3.72 12.16
CA ARG A 112 -7.08 -3.23 13.50
C ARG A 112 -7.42 -4.38 14.45
N ILE A 113 -8.26 -5.32 14.02
CA ILE A 113 -8.67 -6.48 14.84
C ILE A 113 -7.47 -7.35 15.21
N SER A 114 -6.64 -7.71 14.21
CA SER A 114 -5.47 -8.56 14.43
C SER A 114 -4.44 -7.87 15.34
N THR A 115 -4.21 -6.58 15.16
CA THR A 115 -3.28 -5.82 16.00
C THR A 115 -3.81 -5.67 17.43
N LYS A 116 -5.08 -5.27 17.62
CA LYS A 116 -5.70 -5.15 18.95
C LYS A 116 -5.60 -6.48 19.72
N ARG A 117 -5.89 -7.61 19.07
CA ARG A 117 -5.76 -8.94 19.68
C ARG A 117 -4.36 -9.19 20.23
N LYS A 118 -3.33 -8.97 19.40
CA LYS A 118 -1.93 -9.15 19.81
C LYS A 118 -1.54 -8.26 21.00
N LEU A 119 -2.02 -7.01 21.01
CA LEU A 119 -1.74 -6.11 22.12
C LEU A 119 -2.43 -6.56 23.41
N VAL A 120 -3.68 -7.02 23.34
CA VAL A 120 -4.38 -7.56 24.51
C VAL A 120 -3.68 -8.81 25.05
N GLU A 121 -3.26 -9.71 24.16
CA GLU A 121 -2.47 -10.90 24.52
C GLU A 121 -1.14 -10.51 25.19
N GLN A 122 -0.44 -9.49 24.68
CA GLN A 122 0.78 -8.95 25.27
C GLN A 122 0.57 -8.41 26.69
N PHE A 123 -0.62 -7.86 26.99
CA PHE A 123 -0.99 -7.34 28.30
C PHE A 123 -1.65 -8.40 29.21
N GLY A 124 -1.62 -9.67 28.82
CA GLY A 124 -2.08 -10.79 29.65
C GLY A 124 -3.59 -11.04 29.66
N GLY A 125 -4.38 -10.31 28.85
CA GLY A 125 -5.80 -10.60 28.65
C GLY A 125 -6.70 -10.46 29.88
N LYS A 126 -6.28 -9.68 30.88
CA LYS A 126 -7.01 -9.44 32.14
C LYS A 126 -7.24 -7.96 32.35
N CYS A 127 -8.40 -7.62 32.90
CA CYS A 127 -8.69 -6.24 33.27
C CYS A 127 -7.83 -5.83 34.47
N THR A 128 -7.22 -4.65 34.41
CA THR A 128 -6.42 -4.11 35.51
C THR A 128 -7.27 -3.83 36.75
N ASP A 129 -8.53 -3.42 36.58
CA ASP A 129 -9.40 -3.05 37.71
C ASP A 129 -10.14 -4.26 38.27
N CYS A 130 -11.02 -4.88 37.47
CA CYS A 130 -11.86 -5.98 37.96
C CYS A 130 -11.19 -7.35 37.94
N LYS A 131 -9.95 -7.47 37.41
CA LYS A 131 -9.15 -8.70 37.34
C LYS A 131 -9.76 -9.87 36.55
N LEU A 132 -10.89 -9.65 35.89
CA LEU A 132 -11.55 -10.65 35.05
C LEU A 132 -10.90 -10.78 33.67
N GLU A 133 -10.99 -12.00 33.11
CA GLU A 133 -10.61 -12.33 31.74
C GLU A 133 -11.80 -12.15 30.79
N PHE A 134 -11.54 -11.67 29.58
CA PHE A 134 -12.56 -11.46 28.56
C PHE A 134 -12.02 -11.75 27.16
N PRO A 135 -12.89 -11.96 26.16
CA PRO A 135 -12.48 -11.90 24.77
C PRO A 135 -11.82 -10.55 24.42
N PHE A 136 -10.79 -10.57 23.58
CA PHE A 136 -9.95 -9.39 23.29
C PHE A 136 -10.71 -8.12 22.85
N TYR A 137 -11.90 -8.28 22.26
CA TYR A 137 -12.69 -7.16 21.77
C TYR A 137 -13.36 -6.35 22.89
N ILE A 138 -13.43 -6.86 24.12
CA ILE A 138 -14.02 -6.20 25.30
C ILE A 138 -13.05 -5.20 25.95
N PHE A 139 -11.75 -5.37 25.76
CA PHE A 139 -10.74 -4.54 26.40
C PHE A 139 -10.48 -3.23 25.67
N ASP A 140 -10.13 -2.19 26.41
CA ASP A 140 -9.59 -0.93 25.92
C ASP A 140 -8.26 -0.62 26.64
N PHE A 141 -7.47 0.26 26.01
CA PHE A 141 -6.21 0.76 26.57
C PHE A 141 -6.45 2.16 27.10
N ASP A 142 -6.51 2.28 28.43
CA ASP A 142 -6.77 3.53 29.13
C ASP A 142 -5.45 4.20 29.50
N ASN A 143 -5.30 5.49 29.19
CA ASN A 143 -4.11 6.25 29.56
C ASN A 143 -4.18 6.62 31.04
N VAL A 144 -3.22 6.13 31.82
CA VAL A 144 -3.21 6.27 33.29
C VAL A 144 -3.14 7.75 33.72
N LEU A 145 -2.45 8.58 32.95
CA LEU A 145 -2.15 9.96 33.36
C LEU A 145 -3.18 10.99 32.87
N ASP A 146 -4.13 10.59 32.01
CA ASP A 146 -5.00 11.48 31.21
C ASP A 146 -4.28 12.75 30.70
N ALA A 147 -2.98 12.63 30.43
CA ALA A 147 -2.13 13.79 30.21
C ALA A 147 -2.41 14.38 28.82
N PRO A 148 -2.49 15.72 28.70
CA PRO A 148 -2.68 16.36 27.41
C PRO A 148 -1.56 15.97 26.45
N GLY A 149 -1.93 15.63 25.21
CA GLY A 149 -0.99 15.24 24.15
C GLY A 149 -0.88 13.74 23.87
N HIS A 150 -1.51 12.87 24.67
CA HIS A 150 -1.57 11.44 24.35
C HIS A 150 -2.60 11.13 23.24
N VAL A 151 -2.29 10.17 22.37
CA VAL A 151 -3.21 9.71 21.33
C VAL A 151 -3.71 8.32 21.70
N SER A 152 -5.04 8.15 21.84
CA SER A 152 -5.59 6.85 22.18
C SER A 152 -5.12 5.74 21.23
N ILE A 153 -4.82 4.56 21.78
CA ILE A 153 -4.40 3.39 20.99
C ILE A 153 -5.40 3.11 19.85
N GLY A 154 -6.70 3.31 20.11
CA GLY A 154 -7.74 3.24 19.08
C GLY A 154 -7.46 4.14 17.87
N LYS A 155 -7.11 5.41 18.06
CA LYS A 155 -6.78 6.33 16.95
C LYS A 155 -5.48 5.93 16.24
N LEU A 156 -4.49 5.42 16.96
CA LEU A 156 -3.24 4.94 16.38
C LEU A 156 -3.44 3.72 15.49
N LEU A 157 -4.31 2.80 15.90
CA LEU A 157 -4.69 1.63 15.09
C LEU A 157 -5.41 2.04 13.80
N ASP A 158 -6.27 3.06 13.83
CA ASP A 158 -6.94 3.57 12.63
C ASP A 158 -5.95 4.19 11.65
N ARG A 159 -4.92 4.89 12.16
CA ARG A 159 -3.86 5.50 11.36
C ARG A 159 -2.82 4.50 10.82
N ARG A 160 -2.86 3.23 11.24
CA ARG A 160 -1.87 2.19 10.90
C ARG A 160 -0.43 2.65 11.17
N VAL A 161 -0.20 3.23 12.35
CA VAL A 161 1.16 3.64 12.74
C VAL A 161 2.07 2.42 12.89
N ASN A 162 3.38 2.63 12.82
CA ASN A 162 4.36 1.57 13.06
C ASN A 162 4.20 0.99 14.48
N TYR A 163 4.42 -0.31 14.63
CA TYR A 163 4.33 -1.02 15.90
C TYR A 163 5.20 -0.41 17.00
N ALA A 164 6.37 0.14 16.66
CA ALA A 164 7.22 0.85 17.62
C ALA A 164 6.50 2.07 18.27
N VAL A 165 5.73 2.83 17.49
CA VAL A 165 4.95 3.98 18.00
C VAL A 165 3.84 3.49 18.94
N LEU A 166 3.18 2.38 18.61
CA LEU A 166 2.20 1.77 19.51
C LEU A 166 2.85 1.36 20.84
N GLN A 167 4.03 0.74 20.81
CA GLN A 167 4.72 0.30 22.02
C GLN A 167 5.10 1.47 22.93
N GLU A 168 5.53 2.60 22.40
CA GLU A 168 5.82 3.79 23.21
C GLU A 168 4.58 4.33 23.91
N GLU A 169 3.44 4.42 23.23
CA GLU A 169 2.19 4.90 23.83
C GLU A 169 1.62 3.88 24.84
N LEU A 170 1.78 2.58 24.56
CA LEU A 170 1.35 1.51 25.45
C LEU A 170 2.05 1.51 26.82
N LYS A 171 3.27 2.05 26.93
CA LYS A 171 3.97 2.20 28.22
C LYS A 171 3.20 3.08 29.22
N ARG A 172 2.29 3.91 28.73
CA ARG A 172 1.47 4.84 29.53
C ARG A 172 0.02 4.37 29.68
N CYS A 173 -0.29 3.18 29.18
CA CYS A 173 -1.64 2.64 29.15
C CYS A 173 -1.79 1.43 30.06
N GLU A 174 -2.98 1.27 30.63
CA GLU A 174 -3.42 0.07 31.32
C GLU A 174 -4.50 -0.65 30.50
N LEU A 175 -4.49 -1.99 30.56
CA LEU A 175 -5.51 -2.80 29.92
C LEU A 175 -6.72 -2.90 30.85
N VAL A 176 -7.86 -2.35 30.43
CA VAL A 176 -9.11 -2.34 31.22
C VAL A 176 -10.28 -2.81 30.38
N CYS A 177 -11.29 -3.42 30.99
CA CYS A 177 -12.52 -3.76 30.26
C CYS A 177 -13.33 -2.50 29.97
N ALA A 178 -14.21 -2.55 28.95
CA ALA A 178 -15.02 -1.40 28.53
C ALA A 178 -15.83 -0.75 29.67
N ASN A 179 -16.29 -1.53 30.66
CA ASN A 179 -17.04 -1.00 31.80
C ASN A 179 -16.13 -0.25 32.77
N CYS A 180 -15.02 -0.86 33.20
CA CYS A 180 -14.04 -0.20 34.07
C CYS A 180 -13.44 1.04 33.41
N HIS A 181 -13.17 1.01 32.10
CA HIS A 181 -12.73 2.18 31.34
C HIS A 181 -13.75 3.33 31.40
N ARG A 182 -15.04 3.03 31.19
CA ARG A 182 -16.11 4.04 31.29
C ARG A 182 -16.24 4.60 32.71
N THR A 183 -16.12 3.75 33.73
CA THR A 183 -16.12 4.19 35.13
C THR A 183 -14.95 5.14 35.40
N ARG A 184 -13.73 4.81 34.97
CA ARG A 184 -12.56 5.69 35.10
C ARG A 184 -12.80 7.04 34.42
N THR A 185 -13.27 7.03 33.17
CA THR A 185 -13.56 8.26 32.43
C THR A 185 -14.59 9.13 33.16
N TYR A 186 -15.65 8.53 33.70
CA TYR A 186 -16.65 9.27 34.48
C TYR A 186 -16.06 9.83 35.78
N SER A 187 -15.23 9.07 36.50
CA SER A 187 -14.60 9.49 37.76
C SER A 187 -13.51 10.56 37.61
N ARG A 188 -12.97 10.80 36.42
CA ARG A 188 -11.92 11.80 36.16
C ARG A 188 -12.43 13.25 36.18
N TYR A 189 -13.73 13.46 35.96
CA TYR A 189 -14.34 14.78 35.87
C TYR A 189 -15.45 14.93 36.93
N PRO A 190 -15.12 14.81 38.24
CA PRO A 190 -16.10 14.92 39.31
C PRO A 190 -16.83 16.27 39.34
N GLU A 191 -16.19 17.34 38.85
CA GLU A 191 -16.76 18.68 38.73
C GLU A 191 -17.97 18.76 37.79
N LEU A 192 -18.09 17.84 36.82
CA LEU A 192 -19.26 17.72 35.96
C LEU A 192 -20.43 16.98 36.64
N LEU A 193 -20.20 16.42 37.83
CA LEU A 193 -21.19 15.63 38.58
C LEU A 193 -21.90 16.46 39.65
N GLU A 194 -21.41 17.66 39.94
CA GLU A 194 -21.99 18.56 40.95
C GLU A 194 -23.34 19.16 40.50
N ASP A 195 -23.63 19.12 39.19
CA ASP A 195 -24.86 19.66 38.58
C ASP A 195 -26.04 18.65 38.55
N GLU A 196 -25.87 17.42 39.04
CA GLU A 196 -26.90 16.35 38.99
C GLU A 196 -27.55 16.03 40.35
N LYS A 197 -27.63 17.00 41.29
CA LYS A 197 -28.40 16.85 42.54
C LYS A 197 -29.63 17.73 42.62
#